data_AF-A0A1V9YAD7-F1
#
_entry.id   AF-A0A1V9YAD7-F1
#
_cell.length_a   1.000
_cell.length_b   1.000
_cell.length_c   1.000
_cell.angle_alpha   90.00
_cell.angle_beta   90.00
_cell.angle_gamma   90.00
#
_symmetry.space_group_name_H-M   'P 1'
#
loop_
_entity.id
_entity.type
_entity.pdbx_description
1 polymer ?
#
loop_
_entity_poly.entity_id
_entity_poly.type
_entity_poly.pdbx_seq_one_letter_code
_entity_poly.pdbx_strand_id
1 'polypeptide(L)'
;MQTIKALVSLAVGKRTQLLENMAKAKTKTLGAVGEDATELVVLLQQEAKKRKYATMVNLLMVIKYSFVDSEACMKRLARAGLGAVLLNALKLLRHVSEGRWLELFLTNLADLSEWDFLVAQHRKAFMEEVLALIEHRYSTCDLIATEAMGVVMALFSSNKLETLNDMRSSGACFPILVGVVYNIAKIKSFHLQALIVEFIYRAQRLLRNKNGTTENELSASLLQNLPASLAKGIHGMAPKTSDTNSSMSLDLTSQPHANNATLIIDDSPQHTVKSSSKHSEKTEKPCMRGENGEEKLFNKSIAQLAPQDAQHELLAKLKLLANAVLEQQCNFRNDQIDALCRQTQHTFTTQASQHMHQIQTRVHIGSMESSLAVALEQHRETMALLSSHQRHIAESLDASDVAEDELLQATLDLKHTTLEGLRSKWSEQLRPLQKKSDASRCVRRGQLENKLREISTKFDSSDLIAMQAMLGRI
;
A
#
# COMPACT_ATOMS: atom_id res chain seq x y z
N MET A 1 26.05 -1.30 12.24
CA MET A 1 25.09 -0.31 11.72
C MET A 1 25.76 0.47 10.60
N GLN A 2 25.20 0.49 9.40
CA GLN A 2 25.73 1.32 8.30
C GLN A 2 25.14 2.72 8.39
N THR A 3 25.98 3.74 8.29
CA THR A 3 25.58 5.16 8.32
C THR A 3 24.96 5.59 6.99
N ILE A 4 24.22 6.71 6.98
CA ILE A 4 23.59 7.24 5.76
C ILE A 4 24.64 7.59 4.70
N LYS A 5 25.82 8.06 5.12
CA LYS A 5 27.00 8.25 4.24
C LYS A 5 27.43 6.99 3.51
N ALA A 6 27.34 5.82 4.15
CA ALA A 6 27.65 4.55 3.50
C ALA A 6 26.61 4.18 2.43
N LEU A 7 25.34 4.57 2.59
CA LEU A 7 24.32 4.37 1.55
C LEU A 7 24.61 5.20 0.29
N VAL A 8 25.06 6.45 0.48
CA VAL A 8 25.36 7.39 -0.62
C VAL A 8 26.51 6.89 -1.49
N SER A 9 27.53 6.24 -0.91
CA SER A 9 28.70 5.73 -1.65
C SER A 9 28.46 4.42 -2.39
N LEU A 10 27.37 3.70 -2.10
CA LEU A 10 27.04 2.44 -2.77
C LEU A 10 26.53 2.65 -4.19
N ALA A 11 26.89 1.72 -5.10
CA ALA A 11 26.26 1.61 -6.41
C ALA A 11 24.74 1.39 -6.28
N VAL A 12 23.95 1.91 -7.23
CA VAL A 12 22.48 1.92 -7.16
C VAL A 12 21.90 0.54 -6.87
N GLY A 13 22.33 -0.51 -7.56
CA GLY A 13 21.82 -1.88 -7.32
C GLY A 13 22.07 -2.39 -5.90
N LYS A 14 23.31 -2.23 -5.39
CA LYS A 14 23.66 -2.62 -4.01
C LYS A 14 22.90 -1.78 -2.99
N ARG A 15 22.69 -0.50 -3.26
CA ARG A 15 21.91 0.41 -2.41
C ARG A 15 20.43 0.01 -2.37
N THR A 16 19.82 -0.25 -3.51
CA THR A 16 18.40 -0.66 -3.60
C THR A 16 18.17 -1.94 -2.82
N GLN A 17 19.03 -2.95 -2.99
CA GLN A 17 18.93 -4.24 -2.31
C GLN A 17 19.12 -4.10 -0.79
N LEU A 18 20.08 -3.27 -0.36
CA LEU A 18 20.29 -3.00 1.06
C LEU A 18 19.09 -2.27 1.69
N LEU A 19 18.57 -1.24 1.03
CA LEU A 19 17.38 -0.53 1.50
C LEU A 19 16.13 -1.43 1.53
N GLU A 20 15.99 -2.32 0.55
CA GLU A 20 14.92 -3.33 0.53
C GLU A 20 15.04 -4.27 1.74
N ASN A 21 16.25 -4.75 2.05
CA ASN A 21 16.50 -5.61 3.21
C ASN A 21 16.22 -4.87 4.53
N MET A 22 16.61 -3.60 4.63
CA MET A 22 16.30 -2.75 5.79
C MET A 22 14.78 -2.54 5.95
N ALA A 23 14.09 -2.26 4.85
CA ALA A 23 12.64 -2.10 4.83
C ALA A 23 11.91 -3.40 5.22
N LYS A 24 12.37 -4.56 4.71
CA LYS A 24 11.82 -5.88 5.06
C LYS A 24 12.06 -6.27 6.51
N ALA A 25 13.23 -5.93 7.05
CA ALA A 25 13.55 -6.21 8.44
C ALA A 25 12.67 -5.44 9.43
N LYS A 26 12.05 -4.32 9.00
CA LYS A 26 11.21 -3.43 9.83
C LYS A 26 11.87 -3.02 11.16
N THR A 27 13.19 -3.11 11.25
CA THR A 27 13.95 -2.79 12.44
C THR A 27 14.33 -1.31 12.42
N LYS A 28 14.42 -0.69 13.60
CA LYS A 28 14.98 0.66 13.80
C LYS A 28 16.48 0.62 13.55
N THR A 29 16.85 0.50 12.27
CA THR A 29 18.22 0.27 11.80
C THR A 29 19.08 1.53 11.81
N LEU A 30 18.44 2.71 11.79
CA LEU A 30 19.12 4.00 11.84
C LEU A 30 19.21 4.46 13.30
N GLY A 31 19.94 3.70 14.12
CA GLY A 31 20.32 4.14 15.47
C GLY A 31 21.22 5.38 15.40
N ALA A 32 21.06 6.30 16.36
CA ALA A 32 21.87 7.52 16.47
C ALA A 32 21.80 8.49 15.26
N VAL A 33 20.61 8.80 14.75
CA VAL A 33 20.44 9.92 13.78
C VAL A 33 20.40 11.26 14.54
N GLY A 34 21.55 11.63 15.09
CA GLY A 34 21.81 12.95 15.66
C GLY A 34 21.88 14.04 14.59
N GLU A 35 22.41 13.71 13.41
CA GLU A 35 22.78 14.70 12.38
C GLU A 35 22.40 14.31 10.92
N ASP A 36 22.08 13.05 10.63
CA ASP A 36 22.01 12.55 9.23
C ASP A 36 20.62 12.69 8.53
N ALA A 37 19.60 13.26 9.18
CA ALA A 37 18.26 13.38 8.59
C ALA A 37 18.25 14.19 7.28
N THR A 38 19.13 15.20 7.18
CA THR A 38 19.31 16.01 5.98
C THR A 38 19.89 15.19 4.82
N GLU A 39 20.86 14.31 5.09
CA GLU A 39 21.47 13.48 4.06
C GLU A 39 20.46 12.50 3.45
N LEU A 40 19.54 11.98 4.26
CA LEU A 40 18.48 11.09 3.78
C LEU A 40 17.50 11.81 2.85
N VAL A 41 17.11 13.04 3.19
CA VAL A 41 16.24 13.87 2.33
C VAL A 41 16.97 14.23 1.03
N VAL A 42 18.25 14.58 1.10
CA VAL A 42 19.10 14.84 -0.08
C VAL A 42 19.21 13.59 -0.96
N LEU A 43 19.42 12.42 -0.37
CA LEU A 43 19.49 11.15 -1.10
C LEU A 43 18.18 10.85 -1.81
N LEU A 44 17.03 11.01 -1.13
CA LEU A 44 15.72 10.85 -1.74
C LEU A 44 15.52 11.82 -2.92
N GLN A 45 15.94 13.07 -2.77
CA GLN A 45 15.88 14.07 -3.84
C GLN A 45 16.77 13.70 -5.03
N GLN A 46 17.98 13.18 -4.79
CA GLN A 46 18.88 12.73 -5.84
C GLN A 46 18.30 11.53 -6.61
N GLU A 47 17.74 10.54 -5.92
CA GLU A 47 17.14 9.38 -6.55
C GLU A 47 15.86 9.75 -7.32
N ALA A 48 15.10 10.74 -6.85
CA ALA A 48 13.99 11.34 -7.59
C ALA A 48 14.45 11.97 -8.91
N LYS A 49 15.51 12.78 -8.89
CA LYS A 49 16.10 13.36 -10.10
C LYS A 49 16.59 12.31 -11.09
N LYS A 50 17.16 11.20 -10.58
CA LYS A 50 17.66 10.07 -11.39
C LYS A 50 16.56 9.09 -11.82
N ARG A 51 15.29 9.35 -11.45
CA ARG A 51 14.13 8.47 -11.75
C ARG A 51 14.33 7.03 -11.27
N LYS A 52 15.00 6.86 -10.12
CA LYS A 52 15.23 5.54 -9.51
C LYS A 52 14.09 5.19 -8.56
N TYR A 53 12.92 4.92 -9.14
CA TYR A 53 11.65 4.77 -8.41
C TYR A 53 11.69 3.68 -7.32
N ALA A 54 12.27 2.52 -7.61
CA ALA A 54 12.44 1.44 -6.62
C ALA A 54 13.24 1.90 -5.40
N THR A 55 14.35 2.59 -5.63
CA THR A 55 15.20 3.14 -4.56
C THR A 55 14.46 4.21 -3.76
N MET A 56 13.68 5.07 -4.43
CA MET A 56 12.87 6.10 -3.76
C MET A 56 11.82 5.48 -2.82
N VAL A 57 11.09 4.47 -3.30
CA VAL A 57 10.08 3.77 -2.48
C VAL A 57 10.73 3.06 -1.30
N ASN A 58 11.86 2.37 -1.51
CA ASN A 58 12.58 1.73 -0.41
C ASN A 58 13.11 2.74 0.61
N LEU A 59 13.59 3.92 0.17
CA LEU A 59 13.95 5.01 1.08
C LEU A 59 12.75 5.46 1.91
N LEU A 60 11.57 5.62 1.28
CA LEU A 60 10.35 6.00 1.98
C LEU A 60 9.94 4.97 3.03
N MET A 61 10.04 3.68 2.70
CA MET A 61 9.78 2.59 3.65
C MET A 61 10.78 2.61 4.82
N VAL A 62 12.06 2.85 4.54
CA VAL A 62 13.07 2.99 5.61
C VAL A 62 12.77 4.21 6.49
N ILE A 63 12.31 5.32 5.90
CA ILE A 63 11.87 6.50 6.67
C ILE A 63 10.74 6.11 7.62
N LYS A 64 9.71 5.47 7.06
CA LYS A 64 8.55 5.00 7.78
C LYS A 64 8.94 4.09 8.96
N TYR A 65 9.72 3.04 8.74
CA TYR A 65 10.04 2.10 9.82
C TYR A 65 11.08 2.60 10.81
N SER A 66 11.94 3.55 10.43
CA SER A 66 13.04 4.00 11.29
C SER A 66 12.72 5.25 12.11
N PHE A 67 11.82 6.12 11.63
CA PHE A 67 11.65 7.46 12.20
C PHE A 67 10.24 7.82 12.64
N VAL A 68 9.20 7.13 12.14
CA VAL A 68 7.79 7.41 12.47
C VAL A 68 7.63 7.44 13.97
N ASP A 69 8.08 6.43 14.72
CA ASP A 69 7.97 6.39 16.20
C ASP A 69 8.72 7.51 16.98
N SER A 70 9.37 8.47 16.31
CA SER A 70 10.11 9.56 16.95
C SER A 70 9.73 10.93 16.40
N GLU A 71 8.92 11.66 17.16
CA GLU A 71 8.50 13.03 16.83
C GLU A 71 9.70 13.96 16.56
N ALA A 72 10.77 13.85 17.37
CA ALA A 72 11.99 14.64 17.20
C ALA A 72 12.65 14.37 15.84
N CYS A 73 12.66 13.12 15.39
CA CYS A 73 13.20 12.76 14.08
C CYS A 73 12.31 13.25 12.94
N MET A 74 10.99 13.06 13.05
CA MET A 74 10.03 13.56 12.06
C MET A 74 10.12 15.08 11.91
N LYS A 75 10.27 15.83 13.01
CA LYS A 75 10.51 17.28 13.00
C LYS A 75 11.83 17.65 12.30
N ARG A 76 12.89 16.86 12.47
CA ARG A 76 14.17 17.09 11.76
C ARG A 76 14.04 16.84 10.26
N LEU A 77 13.38 15.74 9.86
CA LEU A 77 13.11 15.45 8.45
C LEU A 77 12.24 16.53 7.80
N ALA A 78 11.21 17.01 8.52
CA ALA A 78 10.38 18.12 8.07
C ALA A 78 11.21 19.39 7.83
N ARG A 79 12.08 19.78 8.78
CA ARG A 79 13.00 20.92 8.64
C ARG A 79 14.01 20.74 7.51
N ALA A 80 14.43 19.51 7.24
CA ALA A 80 15.30 19.18 6.12
C ALA A 80 14.59 19.24 4.75
N GLY A 81 13.28 19.51 4.72
CA GLY A 81 12.52 19.68 3.48
C GLY A 81 11.89 18.40 2.95
N LEU A 82 11.68 17.37 3.78
CA LEU A 82 11.07 16.11 3.37
C LEU A 82 9.75 16.33 2.60
N GLY A 83 8.87 17.22 3.06
CA GLY A 83 7.60 17.51 2.39
C GLY A 83 7.76 17.97 0.94
N ALA A 84 8.71 18.87 0.66
CA ALA A 84 8.97 19.34 -0.70
C ALA A 84 9.51 18.22 -1.61
N VAL A 85 10.39 17.39 -1.08
CA VAL A 85 10.96 16.25 -1.82
C VAL A 85 9.90 15.20 -2.12
N LEU A 86 9.03 14.87 -1.16
CA LEU A 86 7.94 13.93 -1.37
C LEU A 86 6.91 14.44 -2.38
N LEU A 87 6.59 15.74 -2.37
CA LEU A 87 5.67 16.33 -3.34
C LEU A 87 6.24 16.24 -4.77
N ASN A 88 7.54 16.53 -4.93
CA ASN A 88 8.21 16.38 -6.22
C ASN A 88 8.27 14.90 -6.66
N ALA A 89 8.50 13.98 -5.73
CA ALA A 89 8.46 12.55 -6.00
C ALA A 89 7.07 12.10 -6.49
N LEU A 90 5.99 12.56 -5.84
CA LEU A 90 4.61 12.28 -6.26
C LEU A 90 4.34 12.77 -7.68
N LYS A 91 4.71 14.03 -7.98
CA LYS A 91 4.57 14.62 -9.32
C LYS A 91 5.31 13.81 -10.38
N LEU A 92 6.52 13.33 -10.08
CA LEU A 92 7.30 12.49 -10.99
C LEU A 92 6.67 11.12 -11.22
N LEU A 93 6.22 10.46 -10.14
CA LEU A 93 5.63 9.12 -10.18
C LEU A 93 4.28 9.08 -10.89
N ARG A 94 3.51 10.18 -10.83
CA ARG A 94 2.21 10.32 -11.52
C ARG A 94 2.30 10.05 -13.03
N HIS A 95 3.44 10.33 -13.65
CA HIS A 95 3.67 10.17 -15.10
C HIS A 95 4.30 8.84 -15.49
N VAL A 96 4.56 7.95 -14.54
CA VAL A 96 5.15 6.63 -14.81
C VAL A 96 4.07 5.67 -15.33
N SER A 97 4.38 4.95 -16.41
CA SER A 97 3.47 3.97 -17.02
C SER A 97 3.18 2.77 -16.11
N GLU A 98 4.19 2.33 -15.36
CA GLU A 98 4.08 1.28 -14.35
C GLU A 98 3.50 1.85 -13.04
N GLY A 99 2.19 1.72 -12.86
CA GLY A 99 1.47 2.23 -11.69
C GLY A 99 1.91 1.64 -10.34
N ARG A 100 2.61 0.50 -10.34
CA ARG A 100 3.07 -0.21 -9.12
C ARG A 100 3.91 0.67 -8.19
N TRP A 101 4.83 1.48 -8.74
CA TRP A 101 5.69 2.33 -7.90
C TRP A 101 4.91 3.49 -7.28
N LEU A 102 3.91 4.01 -8.00
CA LEU A 102 3.02 5.05 -7.51
C LEU A 102 2.10 4.50 -6.40
N GLU A 103 1.55 3.31 -6.59
CA GLU A 103 0.76 2.61 -5.56
C GLU A 103 1.55 2.45 -4.26
N LEU A 104 2.72 1.80 -4.32
CA LEU A 104 3.58 1.61 -3.14
C LEU A 104 4.02 2.93 -2.51
N PHE A 105 4.27 3.96 -3.32
CA PHE A 105 4.61 5.28 -2.81
C PHE A 105 3.44 5.91 -2.04
N LEU A 106 2.21 5.83 -2.57
CA LEU A 106 1.01 6.37 -1.93
C LEU A 106 0.70 5.66 -0.62
N THR A 107 0.79 4.33 -0.57
CA THR A 107 0.57 3.56 0.67
C THR A 107 1.53 4.02 1.77
N ASN A 108 2.83 4.12 1.47
CA ASN A 108 3.81 4.55 2.47
C ASN A 108 3.71 6.06 2.78
N LEU A 109 3.25 6.87 1.84
CA LEU A 109 2.98 8.28 2.07
C LEU A 109 1.78 8.49 3.01
N ALA A 110 0.75 7.66 2.92
CA ALA A 110 -0.41 7.72 3.81
C ALA A 110 0.02 7.50 5.26
N ASP A 111 0.80 6.46 5.54
CA ASP A 111 1.33 6.16 6.87
C ASP A 111 2.19 7.32 7.43
N LEU A 112 3.03 7.93 6.58
CA LEU A 112 3.83 9.08 7.00
C LEU A 112 2.98 10.33 7.28
N SER A 113 1.88 10.49 6.55
CA SER A 113 0.99 11.65 6.65
C SER A 113 0.22 11.71 7.97
N GLU A 114 0.19 10.61 8.74
CA GLU A 114 -0.34 10.58 10.11
C GLU A 114 0.44 11.49 11.08
N TRP A 115 1.70 11.83 10.76
CA TRP A 115 2.57 12.63 11.62
C TRP A 115 2.43 14.15 11.49
N ASP A 116 1.52 14.64 10.63
CA ASP A 116 1.32 16.07 10.33
C ASP A 116 2.63 16.86 10.14
N PHE A 117 3.58 16.28 9.42
CA PHE A 117 4.90 16.88 9.22
C PHE A 117 4.93 17.90 8.05
N LEU A 118 3.81 18.07 7.35
CA LEU A 118 3.68 18.95 6.20
C LEU A 118 3.29 20.37 6.64
N VAL A 119 4.12 21.35 6.29
CA VAL A 119 3.73 22.77 6.39
C VAL A 119 2.58 23.08 5.43
N ALA A 120 1.75 24.08 5.76
CA ALA A 120 0.51 24.43 5.05
C ALA A 120 0.67 24.51 3.52
N GLN A 121 1.71 25.18 3.02
CA GLN A 121 1.97 25.28 1.58
C GLN A 121 2.14 23.91 0.91
N HIS A 122 2.86 22.98 1.56
CA HIS A 122 3.05 21.63 1.02
C HIS A 122 1.78 20.80 1.17
N ARG A 123 1.08 20.88 2.30
CA ARG A 123 -0.17 20.16 2.52
C ARG A 123 -1.23 20.52 1.48
N LYS A 124 -1.40 21.81 1.19
CA LYS A 124 -2.25 22.30 0.08
C LYS A 124 -1.87 21.65 -1.26
N ALA A 125 -0.60 21.75 -1.65
CA ALA A 125 -0.14 21.23 -2.94
C ALA A 125 -0.21 19.69 -3.03
N PHE A 126 -0.02 18.98 -1.92
CA PHE A 126 -0.27 17.55 -1.83
C PHE A 126 -1.73 17.22 -2.08
N MET A 127 -2.65 17.91 -1.41
CA MET A 127 -4.08 17.70 -1.62
C MET A 127 -4.48 17.93 -3.08
N GLU A 128 -3.98 18.98 -3.71
CA GLU A 128 -4.22 19.27 -5.13
C GLU A 128 -3.75 18.12 -6.05
N GLU A 129 -2.52 17.64 -5.86
CA GLU A 129 -1.96 16.56 -6.68
C GLU A 129 -2.65 15.21 -6.44
N VAL A 130 -2.94 14.88 -5.18
CA VAL A 130 -3.58 13.61 -4.82
C VAL A 130 -5.02 13.57 -5.31
N LEU A 131 -5.78 14.67 -5.17
CA LEU A 131 -7.16 14.76 -5.68
C LEU A 131 -7.19 14.70 -7.21
N ALA A 132 -6.27 15.39 -7.91
CA ALA A 132 -6.19 15.31 -9.37
C ALA A 132 -5.89 13.87 -9.85
N LEU A 133 -5.07 13.13 -9.10
CA LEU A 133 -4.77 11.73 -9.37
C LEU A 133 -6.01 10.84 -9.19
N ILE A 134 -6.81 11.07 -8.14
CA ILE A 134 -8.11 10.39 -7.94
C ILE A 134 -9.05 10.72 -9.09
N GLU A 135 -9.18 11.99 -9.47
CA GLU A 135 -10.04 12.44 -10.57
C GLU A 135 -9.74 11.71 -11.90
N HIS A 136 -8.47 11.53 -12.22
CA HIS A 136 -8.06 10.87 -13.46
C HIS A 136 -8.28 9.35 -13.44
N ARG A 137 -8.42 8.73 -12.27
CA ARG A 137 -8.38 7.28 -12.10
C ARG A 137 -9.59 6.66 -11.40
N TYR A 138 -10.56 7.44 -10.90
CA TYR A 138 -11.69 6.88 -10.14
C TYR A 138 -12.60 5.94 -10.96
N SER A 139 -12.56 6.03 -12.29
CA SER A 139 -13.36 5.22 -13.21
C SER A 139 -12.77 3.83 -13.45
N THR A 140 -11.49 3.64 -13.15
CA THR A 140 -10.80 2.34 -13.20
C THR A 140 -10.90 1.64 -11.84
N CYS A 141 -10.91 0.31 -11.83
CA CYS A 141 -10.79 -0.49 -10.58
C CYS A 141 -9.36 -0.47 -10.02
N ASP A 142 -8.59 0.59 -10.30
CA ASP A 142 -7.18 0.70 -9.96
C ASP A 142 -7.01 1.00 -8.47
N LEU A 143 -6.11 0.27 -7.81
CA LEU A 143 -5.75 0.46 -6.40
C LEU A 143 -5.18 1.86 -6.16
N ILE A 144 -4.57 2.48 -7.16
CA ILE A 144 -3.93 3.81 -7.04
C ILE A 144 -4.89 4.89 -6.55
N ALA A 145 -6.13 4.94 -7.06
CA ALA A 145 -7.11 5.94 -6.61
C ALA A 145 -7.55 5.69 -5.15
N THR A 146 -7.58 4.42 -4.74
CA THR A 146 -7.86 4.01 -3.37
C THR A 146 -6.74 4.44 -2.42
N GLU A 147 -5.48 4.13 -2.76
CA GLU A 147 -4.31 4.52 -1.98
C GLU A 147 -4.16 6.05 -1.89
N ALA A 148 -4.43 6.75 -2.98
CA ALA A 148 -4.46 8.21 -3.01
C ALA A 148 -5.51 8.78 -2.04
N MET A 149 -6.71 8.18 -2.00
CA MET A 149 -7.72 8.60 -1.03
C MET A 149 -7.30 8.26 0.41
N GLY A 150 -6.52 7.20 0.61
CA GLY A 150 -5.85 6.89 1.89
C GLY A 150 -4.95 8.04 2.36
N VAL A 151 -4.15 8.64 1.46
CA VAL A 151 -3.32 9.82 1.77
C VAL A 151 -4.18 11.02 2.19
N VAL A 152 -5.28 11.30 1.47
CA VAL A 152 -6.24 12.37 1.83
C VAL A 152 -6.79 12.14 3.24
N MET A 153 -7.20 10.91 3.54
CA MET A 153 -7.75 10.54 4.85
C MET A 153 -6.72 10.66 5.97
N ALA A 154 -5.46 10.28 5.73
CA ALA A 154 -4.39 10.41 6.70
C ALA A 154 -4.08 11.88 7.02
N LEU A 155 -3.89 12.72 6.00
CA LEU A 155 -3.69 14.18 6.16
C LEU A 155 -4.85 14.83 6.90
N PHE A 156 -6.08 14.48 6.52
CA PHE A 156 -7.26 15.02 7.18
C PHE A 156 -7.38 14.55 8.63
N SER A 157 -7.01 13.30 8.94
CA SER A 157 -7.10 12.75 10.29
C SER A 157 -6.05 13.35 11.22
N SER A 158 -4.85 13.61 10.72
CA SER A 158 -3.75 14.19 11.51
C SER A 158 -3.98 15.67 11.81
N ASN A 159 -4.51 16.45 10.87
CA ASN A 159 -4.86 17.86 11.11
C ASN A 159 -6.13 18.30 10.39
N LYS A 160 -7.28 17.96 10.99
CA LYS A 160 -8.63 18.17 10.44
C LYS A 160 -8.89 19.62 10.04
N LEU A 161 -8.59 20.56 10.94
CA LEU A 161 -8.96 21.97 10.77
C LEU A 161 -8.09 22.64 9.71
N GLU A 162 -6.77 22.46 9.80
CA GLU A 162 -5.86 23.11 8.86
C GLU A 162 -5.95 22.48 7.47
N THR A 163 -6.09 21.16 7.37
CA THR A 163 -6.27 20.50 6.06
C THR A 163 -7.50 21.04 5.35
N LEU A 164 -8.62 21.20 6.06
CA LEU A 164 -9.85 21.75 5.48
C LEU A 164 -9.67 23.22 5.06
N ASN A 165 -8.96 24.02 5.88
CA ASN A 165 -8.64 25.41 5.55
C ASN A 165 -7.75 25.52 4.31
N ASP A 166 -6.75 24.64 4.18
CA ASP A 166 -5.83 24.62 3.05
C ASP A 166 -6.54 24.18 1.77
N MET A 167 -7.40 23.15 1.85
CA MET A 167 -8.28 22.76 0.75
C MET A 167 -9.19 23.92 0.31
N ARG A 168 -9.69 24.73 1.25
CA ARG A 168 -10.53 25.90 0.96
C ARG A 168 -9.74 27.01 0.29
N SER A 169 -8.49 27.20 0.71
CA SER A 169 -7.60 28.17 0.08
C SER A 169 -7.17 27.75 -1.34
N SER A 170 -7.38 26.49 -1.71
CA SER A 170 -7.14 25.99 -3.05
C SER A 170 -8.34 26.24 -3.96
N GLY A 171 -8.08 26.86 -5.10
CA GLY A 171 -9.08 26.96 -6.18
C GLY A 171 -9.36 25.63 -6.89
N ALA A 172 -8.61 24.56 -6.60
CA ALA A 172 -8.70 23.27 -7.30
C ALA A 172 -9.29 22.15 -6.43
N CYS A 173 -8.91 22.06 -5.14
CA CYS A 173 -9.28 20.91 -4.29
C CYS A 173 -10.80 20.66 -4.23
N PHE A 174 -11.60 21.68 -3.93
CA PHE A 174 -13.05 21.51 -3.80
C PHE A 174 -13.75 21.22 -5.12
N PRO A 175 -13.48 21.94 -6.23
CA PRO A 175 -14.02 21.58 -7.54
C PRO A 175 -13.72 20.13 -7.94
N ILE A 176 -12.49 19.66 -7.75
CA ILE A 176 -12.11 18.28 -8.05
C ILE A 176 -12.88 17.29 -7.18
N LEU A 177 -12.91 17.53 -5.86
CA LEU A 177 -13.64 16.69 -4.92
C LEU A 177 -15.12 16.61 -5.30
N VAL A 178 -15.75 17.73 -5.61
CA VAL A 178 -17.15 17.78 -6.07
C VAL A 178 -17.35 16.95 -7.33
N GLY A 179 -16.44 17.05 -8.31
CA GLY A 179 -16.48 16.24 -9.54
C GLY A 179 -16.37 14.74 -9.27
N VAL A 180 -15.47 14.32 -8.37
CA VAL A 180 -15.32 12.92 -7.94
C VAL A 180 -16.59 12.44 -7.24
N VAL A 181 -17.14 13.26 -6.35
CA VAL A 181 -18.35 12.95 -5.57
C VAL A 181 -19.59 12.82 -6.44
N TYR A 182 -19.76 13.71 -7.41
CA TYR A 182 -20.85 13.64 -8.37
C TYR A 182 -20.83 12.31 -9.15
N ASN A 183 -19.64 11.78 -9.42
CA ASN A 183 -19.44 10.53 -10.12
C ASN A 183 -19.34 9.30 -9.21
N ILE A 184 -19.65 9.40 -7.91
CA ILE A 184 -19.47 8.30 -6.94
C ILE A 184 -20.19 7.01 -7.35
N ALA A 185 -21.37 7.12 -7.95
CA ALA A 185 -22.14 5.97 -8.44
C ALA A 185 -21.48 5.24 -9.63
N LYS A 186 -20.54 5.90 -10.33
CA LYS A 186 -19.77 5.33 -11.45
C LYS A 186 -18.44 4.73 -11.00
N ILE A 187 -18.01 5.00 -9.77
CA ILE A 187 -16.77 4.44 -9.21
C ILE A 187 -16.99 2.93 -9.03
N LYS A 188 -16.09 2.11 -9.56
CA LYS A 188 -16.21 0.64 -9.48
C LYS A 188 -15.72 0.07 -8.15
N SER A 189 -14.76 0.72 -7.49
CA SER A 189 -14.20 0.30 -6.21
C SER A 189 -15.12 0.72 -5.05
N PHE A 190 -15.74 -0.26 -4.38
CA PHE A 190 -16.53 -0.02 -3.16
C PHE A 190 -15.69 0.62 -2.05
N HIS A 191 -14.43 0.20 -1.91
CA HIS A 191 -13.54 0.75 -0.89
C HIS A 191 -13.26 2.24 -1.13
N LEU A 192 -12.99 2.63 -2.38
CA LEU A 192 -12.84 4.05 -2.73
C LEU A 192 -14.12 4.85 -2.47
N GLN A 193 -15.29 4.30 -2.84
CA GLN A 193 -16.57 4.94 -2.51
C GLN A 193 -16.71 5.16 -0.99
N ALA A 194 -16.41 4.15 -0.17
CA ALA A 194 -16.49 4.25 1.28
C ALA A 194 -15.57 5.35 1.85
N LEU A 195 -14.31 5.41 1.40
CA LEU A 195 -13.37 6.46 1.83
C LEU A 195 -13.84 7.86 1.43
N ILE A 196 -14.40 8.03 0.23
CA ILE A 196 -14.95 9.30 -0.24
C ILE A 196 -16.14 9.74 0.64
N VAL A 197 -17.09 8.82 0.88
CA VAL A 197 -18.25 9.10 1.75
C VAL A 197 -17.80 9.45 3.16
N GLU A 198 -16.84 8.71 3.70
CA GLU A 198 -16.30 8.95 5.04
C GLU A 198 -15.63 10.32 5.15
N PHE A 199 -14.80 10.68 4.17
CA PHE A 199 -14.16 11.99 4.12
C PHE A 199 -15.19 13.12 4.13
N ILE A 200 -16.21 13.04 3.27
CA ILE A 200 -17.25 14.07 3.18
C ILE A 200 -18.02 14.15 4.50
N TYR A 201 -18.39 13.01 5.08
CA TYR A 201 -19.05 12.97 6.39
C TYR A 201 -18.22 13.68 7.47
N ARG A 202 -16.92 13.37 7.56
CA ARG A 202 -16.01 13.98 8.53
C ARG A 202 -15.85 15.49 8.29
N ALA A 203 -15.72 15.92 7.04
CA ALA A 203 -15.63 17.34 6.66
C ALA A 203 -16.93 18.11 6.98
N GLN A 204 -18.09 17.53 6.64
CA GLN A 204 -19.40 18.11 6.94
C GLN A 204 -19.62 18.30 8.44
N ARG A 205 -19.23 17.30 9.25
CA ARG A 205 -19.33 17.39 10.71
C ARG A 205 -18.51 18.56 11.27
N LEU A 206 -17.34 18.83 10.72
CA LEU A 206 -16.50 19.96 11.15
C LEU A 206 -17.06 21.31 10.72
N LEU A 207 -17.66 21.38 9.53
CA LEU A 207 -18.29 22.59 9.02
C LEU A 207 -19.57 22.95 9.78
N ARG A 208 -20.40 21.97 10.17
CA ARG A 208 -21.62 22.22 10.98
C ARG A 208 -21.36 22.79 12.36
N ASN A 209 -20.19 22.51 12.94
CA ASN A 209 -19.84 22.98 14.27
C ASN A 209 -19.40 24.46 14.28
N LYS A 210 -19.35 25.12 13.11
CA LYS A 210 -18.94 26.51 13.00
C LYS A 210 -20.04 27.35 12.35
N ASN A 211 -20.45 28.42 13.06
CA ASN A 211 -21.54 29.30 12.63
C ASN A 211 -21.01 30.44 11.74
N GLY A 212 -20.50 30.10 10.55
CA GLY A 212 -20.05 31.07 9.54
C GLY A 212 -20.85 30.97 8.23
N THR A 213 -21.18 32.10 7.62
CA THR A 213 -21.88 32.15 6.31
C THR A 213 -21.15 31.38 5.20
N THR A 214 -19.83 31.51 5.14
CA THR A 214 -18.97 30.79 4.17
C THR A 214 -18.86 29.29 4.46
N GLU A 215 -18.96 28.88 5.73
CA GLU A 215 -18.90 27.47 6.13
C GLU A 215 -20.23 26.76 5.80
N ASN A 216 -21.34 27.48 5.92
CA ASN A 216 -22.67 27.04 5.49
C ASN A 216 -22.76 26.90 3.96
N GLU A 217 -22.21 27.83 3.20
CA GLU A 217 -22.16 27.75 1.72
C GLU A 217 -21.35 26.54 1.24
N LEU A 218 -20.20 26.29 1.86
CA LEU A 218 -19.32 25.18 1.49
C LEU A 218 -19.92 23.83 1.91
N SER A 219 -20.56 23.78 3.10
CA SER A 219 -21.36 22.64 3.54
C SER A 219 -22.50 22.36 2.56
N ALA A 220 -23.23 23.39 2.13
CA ALA A 220 -24.32 23.26 1.16
C ALA A 220 -23.81 22.76 -0.21
N SER A 221 -22.71 23.32 -0.72
CA SER A 221 -22.12 22.91 -2.01
C SER A 221 -21.70 21.44 -2.02
N LEU A 222 -21.04 20.96 -0.96
CA LEU A 222 -20.67 19.55 -0.84
C LEU A 222 -21.89 18.61 -0.74
N LEU A 223 -22.98 19.05 -0.10
CA LEU A 223 -24.21 18.24 0.03
C LEU A 223 -25.08 18.25 -1.23
N GLN A 224 -25.16 19.37 -1.94
CA GLN A 224 -25.98 19.50 -3.15
C GLN A 224 -25.45 18.65 -4.31
N ASN A 225 -24.15 18.40 -4.34
CA ASN A 225 -23.50 17.61 -5.40
C ASN A 225 -23.46 16.10 -5.11
N LEU A 226 -23.91 15.67 -3.94
CA LEU A 226 -24.07 14.26 -3.58
C LEU A 226 -25.40 13.70 -4.15
N PRO A 227 -25.46 12.41 -4.51
CA PRO A 227 -26.74 11.74 -4.75
C PRO A 227 -27.71 11.96 -3.58
N ALA A 228 -28.97 12.28 -3.88
CA ALA A 228 -29.94 12.76 -2.88
C ALA A 228 -30.12 11.80 -1.68
N SER A 229 -30.01 10.49 -1.90
CA SER A 229 -30.05 9.47 -0.84
C SER A 229 -28.85 9.59 0.11
N LEU A 230 -27.65 9.81 -0.44
CA LEU A 230 -26.40 9.94 0.30
C LEU A 230 -26.34 11.29 1.04
N ALA A 231 -26.78 12.37 0.39
CA ALA A 231 -26.91 13.68 1.01
C ALA A 231 -27.85 13.64 2.23
N LYS A 232 -29.03 13.02 2.09
CA LYS A 232 -29.99 12.81 3.19
C LYS A 232 -29.39 11.94 4.31
N GLY A 233 -28.67 10.87 3.97
CA GLY A 233 -28.00 10.00 4.94
C GLY A 233 -26.95 10.75 5.76
N ILE A 234 -26.04 11.48 5.10
CA ILE A 234 -25.02 12.31 5.76
C ILE A 234 -25.65 13.45 6.56
N HIS A 235 -26.80 13.97 6.12
CA HIS A 235 -27.53 14.99 6.86
C HIS A 235 -28.17 14.46 8.14
N GLY A 236 -28.82 13.30 8.08
CA GLY A 236 -29.53 12.66 9.18
C GLY A 236 -28.67 11.94 10.22
N MET A 237 -27.38 11.71 9.95
CA MET A 237 -26.47 11.13 10.94
C MET A 237 -26.16 12.13 12.07
N ALA A 238 -26.73 11.90 13.24
CA ALA A 238 -26.45 12.68 14.44
C ALA A 238 -24.96 12.64 14.81
N PRO A 239 -24.36 13.74 15.29
CA PRO A 239 -22.98 13.72 15.77
C PRO A 239 -22.87 12.79 16.97
N LYS A 240 -21.90 11.87 16.97
CA LYS A 240 -21.53 11.12 18.19
C LYS A 240 -21.25 12.14 19.29
N THR A 241 -22.01 12.07 20.38
CA THR A 241 -21.77 12.83 21.61
C THR A 241 -20.33 12.59 22.06
N SER A 242 -19.69 13.67 22.48
CA SER A 242 -18.29 13.74 22.88
C SER A 242 -18.05 13.00 24.19
N ASP A 243 -17.47 11.80 24.12
CA ASP A 243 -16.76 11.22 25.26
C ASP A 243 -15.28 11.60 25.16
N THR A 244 -14.95 12.72 25.81
CA THR A 244 -13.61 13.05 26.28
C THR A 244 -13.22 12.06 27.37
N ASN A 245 -12.01 11.51 27.26
CA ASN A 245 -11.33 10.57 28.18
C ASN A 245 -11.67 9.08 28.03
N SER A 246 -11.05 8.42 27.04
CA SER A 246 -10.32 7.19 27.37
C SER A 246 -9.15 7.00 26.41
N SER A 247 -7.95 6.96 26.99
CA SER A 247 -6.77 6.40 26.36
C SER A 247 -7.01 4.90 26.17
N MET A 248 -7.23 4.44 24.94
CA MET A 248 -7.07 3.01 24.66
C MET A 248 -5.60 2.76 24.30
N SER A 249 -4.84 2.42 25.33
CA SER A 249 -3.62 1.63 25.20
C SER A 249 -4.02 0.28 24.61
N LEU A 250 -3.41 -0.09 23.49
CA LEU A 250 -3.45 -1.46 22.96
C LEU A 250 -2.36 -2.25 23.69
N ASP A 251 -2.70 -2.83 24.84
CA ASP A 251 -1.90 -3.91 25.44
C ASP A 251 -2.45 -5.27 24.96
N LEU A 252 -1.74 -5.84 24.00
CA LEU A 252 -1.79 -7.24 23.61
C LEU A 252 -0.63 -7.94 24.29
N THR A 253 -0.86 -8.60 25.42
CA THR A 253 -0.19 -9.87 25.80
C THR A 253 -0.71 -10.41 27.14
N SER A 254 -1.50 -11.49 27.11
CA SER A 254 -1.31 -12.72 27.90
C SER A 254 -2.53 -13.65 27.78
N GLN A 255 -2.31 -14.83 27.19
CA GLN A 255 -3.18 -16.02 27.23
C GLN A 255 -3.19 -16.68 28.64
N PRO A 256 -3.80 -17.87 28.87
CA PRO A 256 -5.21 -18.28 28.74
C PRO A 256 -5.69 -19.00 30.03
N HIS A 257 -6.98 -19.37 30.13
CA HIS A 257 -7.58 -20.56 30.80
C HIS A 257 -9.09 -20.30 31.00
N ALA A 258 -9.94 -20.94 30.19
CA ALA A 258 -10.59 -22.24 30.41
C ALA A 258 -11.86 -22.15 31.27
N ASN A 259 -13.02 -22.31 30.64
CA ASN A 259 -13.93 -23.43 30.90
C ASN A 259 -15.16 -23.41 29.96
N ASN A 260 -15.22 -24.45 29.11
CA ASN A 260 -16.34 -25.33 28.71
C ASN A 260 -17.74 -24.71 28.42
N ALA A 261 -18.46 -25.07 27.35
CA ALA A 261 -18.65 -26.42 26.84
C ALA A 261 -19.07 -26.51 25.35
N THR A 262 -18.36 -27.40 24.67
CA THR A 262 -18.70 -28.38 23.62
C THR A 262 -20.06 -28.33 22.89
N LEU A 263 -19.95 -28.14 21.57
CA LEU A 263 -20.88 -28.56 20.50
C LEU A 263 -20.78 -30.09 20.28
N ILE A 264 -21.92 -30.76 20.18
CA ILE A 264 -22.04 -32.12 19.62
C ILE A 264 -22.83 -32.02 18.30
N ILE A 265 -22.33 -32.68 17.27
CA ILE A 265 -22.87 -32.82 15.91
C ILE A 265 -23.46 -34.24 15.75
N ASP A 266 -24.26 -34.40 14.69
CA ASP A 266 -24.88 -35.59 14.07
C ASP A 266 -26.33 -35.90 14.49
N ASP A 267 -27.26 -36.25 13.59
CA ASP A 267 -27.16 -36.83 12.24
C ASP A 267 -28.41 -36.47 11.39
N SER A 268 -28.27 -36.39 10.06
CA SER A 268 -29.39 -36.26 9.10
C SER A 268 -30.03 -37.63 8.80
N PRO A 269 -31.28 -37.74 8.28
CA PRO A 269 -31.45 -37.70 6.80
C PRO A 269 -32.81 -37.21 6.25
N GLN A 270 -32.73 -36.78 4.97
CA GLN A 270 -33.72 -36.82 3.87
C GLN A 270 -35.22 -37.09 4.18
N HIS A 271 -36.11 -36.21 3.71
CA HIS A 271 -37.03 -36.50 2.59
C HIS A 271 -38.01 -35.35 2.28
N THR A 272 -38.22 -35.19 0.98
CA THR A 272 -39.17 -34.32 0.28
C THR A 272 -40.61 -34.86 0.29
N VAL A 273 -41.56 -33.94 0.46
CA VAL A 273 -42.93 -33.87 -0.11
C VAL A 273 -44.02 -34.81 0.45
N LYS A 274 -44.99 -34.25 1.20
CA LYS A 274 -46.41 -34.10 0.79
C LYS A 274 -47.29 -33.40 1.84
N SER A 275 -47.97 -32.35 1.33
CA SER A 275 -49.33 -31.88 1.64
C SER A 275 -49.76 -31.50 3.06
N SER A 276 -50.43 -30.34 3.09
CA SER A 276 -51.61 -30.02 3.91
C SER A 276 -51.39 -29.17 5.16
N SER A 277 -51.85 -27.92 5.03
CA SER A 277 -52.66 -27.19 6.00
C SER A 277 -52.08 -26.97 7.41
N LYS A 278 -51.66 -25.72 7.66
CA LYS A 278 -52.30 -24.86 8.68
C LYS A 278 -51.71 -23.45 8.61
N HIS A 279 -52.52 -22.52 8.12
CA HIS A 279 -52.41 -21.11 8.46
C HIS A 279 -52.51 -20.96 9.98
N SER A 280 -51.55 -20.27 10.59
CA SER A 280 -51.65 -19.66 11.91
C SER A 280 -51.61 -18.16 11.69
N GLU A 281 -52.76 -17.60 11.31
CA GLU A 281 -53.03 -16.18 11.49
C GLU A 281 -53.33 -15.98 12.97
N LYS A 282 -52.48 -15.20 13.64
CA LYS A 282 -52.81 -14.61 14.93
C LYS A 282 -53.85 -13.52 14.67
N THR A 283 -55.12 -13.91 14.75
CA THR A 283 -56.25 -12.99 14.84
C THR A 283 -56.17 -12.28 16.20
N GLU A 284 -55.93 -10.98 16.18
CA GLU A 284 -56.18 -10.14 17.34
C GLU A 284 -57.66 -10.22 17.70
N LYS A 285 -57.92 -10.46 18.99
CA LYS A 285 -59.26 -10.63 19.56
C LYS A 285 -60.11 -9.38 19.31
N PRO A 286 -61.31 -9.50 18.73
CA PRO A 286 -62.30 -8.45 18.88
C PRO A 286 -62.76 -8.43 20.33
N CYS A 287 -62.73 -7.25 20.95
CA CYS A 287 -63.30 -7.01 22.27
C CYS A 287 -64.83 -7.10 22.15
N MET A 288 -65.36 -8.32 22.21
CA MET A 288 -66.77 -8.56 22.45
C MET A 288 -67.05 -8.26 23.93
N ARG A 289 -67.46 -7.02 24.22
CA ARG A 289 -68.20 -6.70 25.45
C ARG A 289 -69.63 -6.39 25.02
N GLY A 290 -70.50 -7.31 25.38
CA GLY A 290 -71.81 -7.46 24.75
C GLY A 290 -72.79 -6.32 24.99
N GLU A 291 -73.69 -6.20 24.03
CA GLU A 291 -75.05 -5.71 24.18
C GLU A 291 -75.91 -6.44 23.14
N ASN A 292 -76.06 -7.76 23.34
CA ASN A 292 -77.19 -8.49 22.78
C ASN A 292 -78.44 -8.03 23.55
N GLY A 293 -79.06 -6.93 23.13
CA GLY A 293 -80.21 -6.36 23.84
C GLY A 293 -81.13 -5.41 23.08
N GLU A 294 -80.68 -4.72 22.03
CA GLU A 294 -81.45 -3.56 21.51
C GLU A 294 -82.12 -3.73 20.14
N GLU A 295 -81.94 -4.85 19.43
CA GLU A 295 -82.56 -5.04 18.10
C GLU A 295 -84.06 -5.40 18.12
N LYS A 296 -84.70 -5.52 19.30
CA LYS A 296 -86.10 -5.98 19.41
C LYS A 296 -87.13 -4.96 19.93
N LEU A 297 -86.79 -3.68 20.11
CA LEU A 297 -87.72 -2.73 20.75
C LEU A 297 -88.30 -1.60 19.86
N PHE A 298 -87.91 -1.47 18.60
CA PHE A 298 -88.27 -0.29 17.80
C PHE A 298 -89.27 -0.52 16.66
N ASN A 299 -90.38 -1.21 16.96
CA ASN A 299 -91.53 -1.35 16.05
C ASN A 299 -92.83 -0.76 16.63
N LYS A 300 -92.75 0.34 17.39
CA LYS A 300 -93.91 1.20 17.65
C LYS A 300 -93.82 2.44 16.77
N SER A 301 -94.93 2.80 16.13
CA SER A 301 -95.00 3.99 15.30
C SER A 301 -94.74 5.23 16.16
N ILE A 302 -93.73 6.03 15.78
CA ILE A 302 -93.30 7.26 16.48
C ILE A 302 -94.49 8.23 16.71
N ALA A 303 -95.55 8.11 15.91
CA ALA A 303 -96.77 8.89 16.00
C ALA A 303 -97.60 8.67 17.30
N GLN A 304 -97.28 7.69 18.15
CA GLN A 304 -98.02 7.38 19.38
C GLN A 304 -97.26 7.68 20.69
N LEU A 305 -96.05 8.23 20.60
CA LEU A 305 -95.19 8.49 21.76
C LEU A 305 -95.36 9.92 22.27
N ALA A 306 -95.17 10.13 23.58
CA ALA A 306 -95.06 11.47 24.13
C ALA A 306 -93.85 12.18 23.50
N PRO A 307 -93.89 13.51 23.30
CA PRO A 307 -92.86 14.24 22.53
C PRO A 307 -91.42 14.03 23.02
N GLN A 308 -91.22 13.87 24.33
CA GLN A 308 -89.90 13.60 24.93
C GLN A 308 -89.40 12.19 24.60
N ASP A 309 -90.28 11.18 24.64
CA ASP A 309 -89.92 9.80 24.31
C ASP A 309 -89.62 9.65 22.81
N ALA A 310 -90.36 10.35 21.95
CA ALA A 310 -90.10 10.40 20.51
C ALA A 310 -88.73 11.05 20.21
N GLN A 311 -88.35 12.09 20.96
CA GLN A 311 -87.04 12.74 20.83
C GLN A 311 -85.90 11.80 21.26
N HIS A 312 -86.06 11.08 22.37
CA HIS A 312 -85.07 10.09 22.83
C HIS A 312 -84.90 8.94 21.83
N GLU A 313 -85.99 8.43 21.26
CA GLU A 313 -85.94 7.39 20.24
C GLU A 313 -85.26 7.89 18.95
N LEU A 314 -85.53 9.12 18.51
CA LEU A 314 -84.87 9.71 17.34
C LEU A 314 -83.36 9.87 17.57
N LEU A 315 -82.96 10.34 18.77
CA LEU A 315 -81.54 10.47 19.14
C LEU A 315 -80.83 9.12 19.20
N ALA A 316 -81.48 8.07 19.71
CA ALA A 316 -80.95 6.72 19.71
C ALA A 316 -80.73 6.20 18.28
N LYS A 317 -81.71 6.39 17.38
CA LYS A 317 -81.61 6.03 15.96
C LYS A 317 -80.50 6.81 15.23
N LEU A 318 -80.35 8.11 15.51
CA LEU A 318 -79.27 8.92 14.96
C LEU A 318 -77.89 8.48 15.45
N LYS A 319 -77.78 8.10 16.73
CA LYS A 319 -76.53 7.57 17.30
C LYS A 319 -76.14 6.24 16.65
N LEU A 320 -77.09 5.32 16.44
CA LEU A 320 -76.86 4.06 15.74
C LEU A 320 -76.43 4.28 14.28
N LEU A 321 -77.08 5.21 13.58
CA LEU A 321 -76.69 5.58 12.22
C LEU A 321 -75.27 6.17 12.17
N ALA A 322 -74.93 7.06 13.10
CA ALA A 322 -73.59 7.64 13.20
C ALA A 322 -72.52 6.57 13.45
N ASN A 323 -72.79 5.61 14.34
CA ASN A 323 -71.89 4.50 14.60
C ASN A 323 -71.70 3.61 13.36
N ALA A 324 -72.78 3.27 12.65
CA ALA A 324 -72.71 2.48 11.43
C ALA A 324 -71.90 3.18 10.31
N VAL A 325 -72.04 4.50 10.17
CA VAL A 325 -71.25 5.29 9.22
C VAL A 325 -69.77 5.30 9.60
N LEU A 326 -69.44 5.45 10.90
CA LEU A 326 -68.06 5.43 11.37
C LEU A 326 -67.41 4.05 11.17
N GLU A 327 -68.14 2.97 11.41
CA GLU A 327 -67.69 1.60 11.16
C GLU A 327 -67.43 1.37 9.67
N GLN A 328 -68.35 1.79 8.79
CA GLN A 328 -68.17 1.68 7.35
C GLN A 328 -66.95 2.49 6.85
N GLN A 329 -66.72 3.69 7.39
CA GLN A 329 -65.52 4.47 7.08
C GLN A 329 -64.23 3.82 7.58
N CYS A 330 -64.26 3.17 8.74
CA CYS A 330 -63.12 2.42 9.28
C CYS A 330 -62.77 1.24 8.36
N ASN A 331 -63.78 0.44 7.98
CA ASN A 331 -63.61 -0.71 7.09
C ASN A 331 -63.07 -0.27 5.73
N PHE A 332 -63.61 0.80 5.15
CA PHE A 332 -63.11 1.34 3.88
C PHE A 332 -61.64 1.77 3.95
N ARG A 333 -61.19 2.39 5.05
CA ARG A 333 -59.78 2.76 5.24
C ARG A 333 -58.88 1.53 5.35
N ASN A 334 -59.32 0.52 6.09
CA ASN A 334 -58.57 -0.73 6.24
C ASN A 334 -58.43 -1.45 4.88
N ASP A 335 -59.50 -1.51 4.10
CA ASP A 335 -59.47 -2.10 2.75
C ASP A 335 -58.49 -1.36 1.82
N GLN A 336 -58.42 -0.02 1.90
CA GLN A 336 -57.46 0.76 1.12
C GLN A 336 -56.01 0.52 1.56
N ILE A 337 -55.75 0.43 2.87
CA ILE A 337 -54.42 0.14 3.40
C ILE A 337 -53.97 -1.25 2.94
N ASP A 338 -54.84 -2.25 3.05
CA ASP A 338 -54.56 -3.62 2.59
C ASP A 338 -54.28 -3.68 1.09
N ALA A 339 -55.06 -2.97 0.27
CA ALA A 339 -54.84 -2.89 -1.17
C ALA A 339 -53.46 -2.29 -1.51
N LEU A 340 -53.08 -1.19 -0.82
CA LEU A 340 -51.77 -0.55 -0.98
C LEU A 340 -50.63 -1.50 -0.56
N CYS A 341 -50.75 -2.15 0.60
CA CYS A 341 -49.76 -3.11 1.08
C CYS A 341 -49.55 -4.26 0.09
N ARG A 342 -50.62 -4.84 -0.44
CA ARG A 342 -50.53 -5.91 -1.46
C ARG A 342 -49.86 -5.43 -2.75
N GLN A 343 -50.19 -4.23 -3.21
CA GLN A 343 -49.58 -3.64 -4.41
C GLN A 343 -48.07 -3.38 -4.21
N THR A 344 -47.69 -2.82 -3.06
CA THR A 344 -46.29 -2.57 -2.71
C THR A 344 -45.51 -3.88 -2.62
N GLN A 345 -46.08 -4.90 -1.95
CA GLN A 345 -45.46 -6.22 -1.86
C GLN A 345 -45.23 -6.84 -3.24
N HIS A 346 -46.25 -6.82 -4.12
CA HIS A 346 -46.13 -7.36 -5.47
C HIS A 346 -45.05 -6.64 -6.29
N THR A 347 -44.96 -5.31 -6.16
CA THR A 347 -43.93 -4.51 -6.83
C THR A 347 -42.53 -4.90 -6.35
N PHE A 348 -42.33 -5.01 -5.03
CA PHE A 348 -41.05 -5.44 -4.47
C PHE A 348 -40.65 -6.86 -4.89
N THR A 349 -41.58 -7.82 -4.87
CA THR A 349 -41.29 -9.19 -5.30
C THR A 349 -40.87 -9.24 -6.77
N THR A 350 -41.55 -8.47 -7.62
CA THR A 350 -41.21 -8.39 -9.05
C THR A 350 -39.82 -7.79 -9.26
N GLN A 351 -39.51 -6.67 -8.60
CA GLN A 351 -38.19 -6.04 -8.69
C GLN A 351 -37.07 -6.95 -8.15
N ALA A 352 -37.30 -7.63 -7.03
CA ALA A 352 -36.34 -8.57 -6.46
C ALA A 352 -36.04 -9.73 -7.43
N SER A 353 -37.06 -10.28 -8.09
CA SER A 353 -36.88 -11.35 -9.07
C SER A 353 -36.08 -10.88 -10.30
N GLN A 354 -36.33 -9.66 -10.79
CA GLN A 354 -35.58 -9.07 -11.90
C GLN A 354 -34.12 -8.82 -11.52
N HIS A 355 -33.86 -8.26 -10.33
CA HIS A 355 -32.50 -8.05 -9.85
C HIS A 355 -31.74 -9.36 -9.64
N MET A 356 -32.39 -10.40 -9.10
CA MET A 356 -31.80 -11.73 -8.97
C MET A 356 -31.39 -12.28 -10.34
N HIS A 357 -32.26 -12.16 -11.35
CA HIS A 357 -31.95 -12.61 -12.71
C HIS A 357 -30.82 -11.80 -13.37
N GLN A 358 -30.77 -10.49 -13.14
CA GLN A 358 -29.67 -9.63 -13.59
C GLN A 358 -28.34 -9.98 -12.91
N ILE A 359 -28.36 -10.36 -11.64
CA ILE A 359 -27.17 -10.80 -10.92
C ILE A 359 -26.72 -12.16 -11.47
N GLN A 360 -27.64 -13.12 -11.65
CA GLN A 360 -27.32 -14.43 -12.22
C GLN A 360 -26.76 -14.33 -13.66
N THR A 361 -27.26 -13.42 -14.48
CA THR A 361 -26.73 -13.19 -15.84
C THR A 361 -25.37 -12.50 -15.83
N ARG A 362 -25.10 -11.60 -14.86
CA ARG A 362 -23.78 -10.95 -14.70
C ARG A 362 -22.74 -11.85 -14.06
N VAL A 363 -23.15 -12.69 -13.12
CA VAL A 363 -22.35 -13.73 -12.47
C VAL A 363 -22.45 -15.01 -13.32
N HIS A 364 -22.21 -14.87 -14.63
CA HIS A 364 -22.12 -16.03 -15.50
C HIS A 364 -20.80 -16.74 -15.21
N ILE A 365 -20.85 -17.70 -14.27
CA ILE A 365 -19.71 -18.47 -13.77
C ILE A 365 -18.88 -19.04 -14.93
N GLY A 366 -19.51 -19.45 -16.04
CA GLY A 366 -18.81 -19.95 -17.23
C GLY A 366 -17.88 -18.93 -17.91
N SER A 367 -18.19 -17.63 -17.87
CA SER A 367 -17.30 -16.58 -18.41
C SER A 367 -16.05 -16.39 -17.54
N MET A 368 -16.22 -16.45 -16.23
CA MET A 368 -15.12 -16.37 -15.27
C MET A 368 -14.25 -17.62 -15.33
N GLU A 369 -14.84 -18.82 -15.42
CA GLU A 369 -14.11 -20.08 -15.58
C GLU A 369 -13.33 -20.14 -16.90
N SER A 370 -13.92 -19.68 -18.01
CA SER A 370 -13.22 -19.59 -19.29
C SER A 370 -12.06 -18.59 -19.24
N SER A 371 -12.26 -17.42 -18.62
CA SER A 371 -11.20 -16.41 -18.48
C SER A 371 -10.06 -16.90 -17.59
N LEU A 372 -10.40 -17.62 -16.50
CA LEU A 372 -9.43 -18.24 -15.61
C LEU A 372 -8.65 -19.36 -16.32
N ALA A 373 -9.31 -20.20 -17.10
CA ALA A 373 -8.66 -21.26 -17.89
C ALA A 373 -7.65 -20.68 -18.89
N VAL A 374 -8.02 -19.61 -19.60
CA VAL A 374 -7.12 -18.90 -20.54
C VAL A 374 -5.93 -18.28 -19.78
N ALA A 375 -6.17 -17.63 -18.65
CA ALA A 375 -5.10 -17.03 -17.85
C ALA A 375 -4.13 -18.09 -17.29
N LEU A 376 -4.64 -19.24 -16.85
CA LEU A 376 -3.82 -20.36 -16.38
C LEU A 376 -2.97 -20.94 -17.50
N GLU A 377 -3.50 -21.04 -18.72
CA GLU A 377 -2.73 -21.55 -19.86
C GLU A 377 -1.61 -20.59 -20.28
N GLN A 378 -1.90 -19.29 -20.36
CA GLN A 378 -0.88 -18.26 -20.60
C GLN A 378 0.22 -18.28 -19.53
N HIS A 379 -0.16 -18.52 -18.27
CA HIS A 379 0.81 -18.65 -17.19
C HIS A 379 1.71 -19.87 -17.36
N ARG A 380 1.16 -21.02 -17.77
CA ARG A 380 1.95 -22.24 -18.06
C ARG A 380 2.93 -22.03 -19.21
N GLU A 381 2.49 -21.39 -20.29
CA GLU A 381 3.35 -21.05 -21.43
C GLU A 381 4.51 -20.12 -21.01
N THR A 382 4.19 -19.10 -20.21
CA THR A 382 5.20 -18.16 -19.68
C THR A 382 6.23 -18.88 -18.80
N MET A 383 5.78 -19.81 -17.94
CA MET A 383 6.67 -20.61 -17.10
C MET A 383 7.57 -21.54 -17.92
N ALA A 384 7.04 -22.18 -18.97
CA ALA A 384 7.83 -23.00 -19.88
C ALA A 384 8.92 -22.18 -20.61
N LEU A 385 8.57 -20.97 -21.05
CA LEU A 385 9.51 -20.04 -21.68
C LEU A 385 10.61 -19.61 -20.70
N LEU A 386 10.26 -19.29 -19.46
CA LEU A 386 11.23 -18.94 -18.42
C LEU A 386 12.19 -20.10 -18.10
N SER A 387 11.68 -21.32 -17.98
CA SER A 387 12.52 -22.52 -17.80
C SER A 387 13.47 -22.74 -18.98
N SER A 388 13.03 -22.46 -20.21
CA SER A 388 13.90 -22.52 -21.39
C SER A 388 15.00 -21.46 -21.35
N HIS A 389 14.67 -20.23 -20.98
CA HIS A 389 15.67 -19.16 -20.82
C HIS A 389 16.67 -19.47 -19.72
N GLN A 390 16.21 -20.02 -18.59
CA GLN A 390 17.08 -20.42 -17.49
C GLN A 390 18.10 -21.49 -17.94
N ARG A 391 17.66 -22.48 -18.73
CA ARG A 391 18.56 -23.49 -19.29
C ARG A 391 19.60 -22.88 -20.22
N HIS A 392 19.18 -21.98 -21.11
CA HIS A 392 20.09 -21.32 -22.04
C HIS A 392 21.12 -20.43 -21.33
N ILE A 393 20.71 -19.74 -20.26
CA ILE A 393 21.64 -18.97 -19.41
C ILE A 393 22.65 -19.89 -18.73
N ALA A 394 22.21 -21.05 -18.21
CA ALA A 394 23.12 -22.02 -17.60
C ALA A 394 24.15 -22.54 -18.61
N GLU A 395 23.71 -22.94 -19.81
CA GLU A 395 24.60 -23.38 -20.90
C GLU A 395 25.59 -22.27 -21.31
N SER A 396 25.14 -21.01 -21.35
CA SER A 396 26.01 -19.87 -21.67
C SER A 396 27.04 -19.58 -20.57
N LEU A 397 26.71 -19.82 -19.31
CA LEU A 397 27.63 -19.67 -18.19
C LEU A 397 28.68 -20.78 -18.22
N ASP A 398 28.27 -22.03 -18.42
CA ASP A 398 29.19 -23.16 -18.53
C ASP A 398 30.17 -22.96 -19.71
N ALA A 399 29.68 -22.46 -20.85
CA ALA A 399 30.54 -22.13 -22.00
C ALA A 399 31.51 -20.96 -21.70
N SER A 400 31.08 -19.98 -20.89
CA SER A 400 31.92 -18.86 -20.47
C SER A 400 33.03 -19.32 -19.53
N ASP A 401 32.73 -20.21 -18.59
CA ASP A 401 33.72 -20.76 -17.65
C ASP A 401 34.79 -21.55 -18.40
N VAL A 402 34.39 -22.37 -19.38
CA VAL A 402 35.34 -23.08 -20.27
C VAL A 402 36.22 -22.10 -21.04
N ALA A 403 35.65 -21.02 -21.57
CA ALA A 403 36.42 -20.00 -22.29
C ALA A 403 37.41 -19.24 -21.38
N GLU A 404 37.05 -18.98 -20.12
CA GLU A 404 37.95 -18.38 -19.14
C GLU A 404 39.11 -19.33 -18.79
N ASP A 405 38.84 -20.62 -18.61
CA ASP A 405 39.88 -21.64 -18.36
C ASP A 405 40.85 -21.76 -19.55
N GLU A 406 40.35 -21.76 -20.79
CA GLU A 406 41.18 -21.76 -22.00
C GLU A 406 42.06 -20.51 -22.10
N LEU A 407 41.52 -19.33 -21.77
CA LEU A 407 42.28 -18.07 -21.74
C LEU A 407 43.36 -18.06 -20.65
N LEU A 408 43.05 -18.59 -19.46
CA LEU A 408 44.02 -18.75 -18.38
C LEU A 408 45.15 -19.70 -18.81
N GLN A 409 44.82 -20.83 -19.44
CA GLN A 409 45.81 -21.78 -19.93
C GLN A 409 46.70 -21.16 -21.01
N ALA A 410 46.11 -20.48 -22.00
CA ALA A 410 46.86 -19.80 -23.05
C ALA A 410 47.80 -18.70 -22.48
N THR A 411 47.37 -18.01 -21.42
CA THR A 411 48.20 -17.01 -20.73
C THR A 411 49.39 -17.66 -20.02
N LEU A 412 49.19 -18.82 -19.38
CA LEU A 412 50.27 -19.58 -18.75
C LEU A 412 51.27 -20.08 -19.78
N ASP A 413 50.81 -20.62 -20.91
CA ASP A 413 51.67 -21.11 -21.98
C ASP A 413 52.50 -20.00 -22.61
N LEU A 414 51.89 -18.83 -22.83
CA LEU A 414 52.61 -17.64 -23.31
C LEU A 414 53.68 -17.19 -22.32
N LYS A 415 53.36 -17.16 -21.01
CA LYS A 415 54.31 -16.83 -19.95
C LYS A 415 55.49 -17.81 -19.95
N HIS A 416 55.22 -19.11 -20.01
CA HIS A 416 56.26 -20.15 -20.04
C HIS A 416 57.16 -19.99 -21.27
N THR A 417 56.57 -19.88 -22.46
CA THR A 417 57.30 -19.71 -23.71
C THR A 417 58.20 -18.46 -23.69
N THR A 418 57.68 -17.35 -23.15
CA THR A 418 58.44 -16.10 -23.05
C THR A 418 59.61 -16.21 -22.08
N LEU A 419 59.39 -16.82 -20.90
CA LEU A 419 60.44 -17.03 -19.90
C LEU A 419 61.53 -17.99 -20.39
N GLU A 420 61.15 -19.07 -21.07
CA GLU A 420 62.08 -20.03 -21.69
C GLU A 420 62.95 -19.34 -22.76
N GLY A 421 62.32 -18.54 -23.63
CA GLY A 421 63.01 -17.78 -24.66
C GLY A 421 63.98 -16.74 -24.09
N LEU A 422 63.58 -16.03 -23.02
CA LEU A 422 64.46 -15.10 -22.31
C LEU A 422 65.61 -15.83 -21.63
N ARG A 423 65.36 -16.94 -20.94
CA ARG A 423 66.39 -17.76 -20.29
C ARG A 423 67.42 -18.27 -21.31
N SER A 424 66.97 -18.73 -22.46
CA SER A 424 67.85 -19.21 -23.53
C SER A 424 68.75 -18.07 -24.06
N LYS A 425 68.16 -16.93 -24.41
CA LYS A 425 68.91 -15.73 -24.85
C LYS A 425 69.93 -15.26 -23.82
N TRP A 426 69.56 -15.29 -22.54
CA TRP A 426 70.46 -14.89 -21.46
C TRP A 426 71.62 -15.88 -21.30
N SER A 427 71.36 -17.18 -21.41
CA SER A 427 72.41 -18.22 -21.41
C SER A 427 73.39 -18.05 -22.58
N GLU A 428 72.87 -17.76 -23.77
CA GLU A 428 73.69 -17.50 -24.97
C GLU A 428 74.57 -16.26 -24.82
N GLN A 429 74.10 -15.21 -24.15
CA GLN A 429 74.87 -13.99 -23.91
C GLN A 429 75.90 -14.15 -22.79
N LEU A 430 75.58 -14.88 -21.71
CA LEU A 430 76.50 -15.08 -20.58
C LEU A 430 77.65 -16.03 -20.92
N ARG A 431 77.40 -17.07 -21.73
CA ARG A 431 78.38 -18.14 -22.00
C ARG A 431 79.68 -17.61 -22.65
N PRO A 432 79.67 -16.70 -23.65
CA PRO A 432 80.87 -16.07 -24.19
C PRO A 432 81.60 -15.18 -23.18
N LEU A 433 80.87 -14.43 -22.35
CA LEU A 433 81.46 -13.56 -21.32
C LEU A 433 82.16 -14.38 -20.24
N GLN A 434 81.55 -15.49 -19.81
CA GLN A 434 82.15 -16.45 -18.89
C GLN A 434 83.45 -17.04 -19.47
N LYS A 435 83.41 -17.51 -20.72
CA LYS A 435 84.61 -18.00 -21.42
C LYS A 435 85.72 -16.96 -21.50
N LYS A 436 85.40 -15.69 -21.78
CA LYS A 436 86.38 -14.59 -21.79
C LYS A 436 86.97 -14.36 -20.39
N SER A 437 86.14 -14.35 -19.34
CA SER A 437 86.59 -14.21 -17.96
C SER A 437 87.56 -15.33 -17.56
N ASP A 438 87.21 -16.58 -17.87
CA ASP A 438 88.04 -17.74 -17.53
C ASP A 438 89.35 -17.75 -18.30
N ALA A 439 89.32 -17.38 -19.59
CA ALA A 439 90.53 -17.21 -20.39
C ALA A 439 91.46 -16.12 -19.81
N SER A 440 90.91 -14.95 -19.43
CA SER A 440 91.69 -13.89 -18.78
C SER A 440 92.27 -14.32 -17.43
N ARG A 441 91.53 -15.08 -16.63
CA ARG A 441 92.05 -15.66 -15.37
C ARG A 441 93.20 -16.63 -15.63
N CYS A 442 93.07 -17.48 -16.63
CA CYS A 442 94.12 -18.45 -16.99
C CYS A 442 95.40 -17.74 -17.44
N VAL A 443 95.29 -16.71 -18.29
CA VAL A 443 96.42 -15.89 -18.74
C VAL A 443 97.09 -15.19 -17.55
N ARG A 444 96.30 -14.55 -16.68
CA ARG A 444 96.83 -13.85 -15.49
C ARG A 444 97.51 -14.81 -14.52
N ARG A 445 96.95 -16.01 -14.33
CA ARG A 445 97.57 -17.07 -13.53
C ARG A 445 98.92 -17.47 -14.12
N GLY A 446 99.01 -17.75 -15.42
CA GLY A 446 100.27 -18.08 -16.07
C GLY A 446 101.31 -16.96 -15.99
N GLN A 447 100.88 -15.69 -16.13
CA GLN A 447 101.77 -14.53 -15.93
C GLN A 447 102.31 -14.45 -14.49
N LEU A 448 101.46 -14.71 -13.49
CA LEU A 448 101.88 -14.72 -12.09
C LEU A 448 102.84 -15.88 -11.79
N GLU A 449 102.54 -17.09 -12.26
CA GLU A 449 103.40 -18.26 -12.11
C GLU A 449 104.78 -18.05 -12.76
N ASN A 450 104.81 -17.45 -13.96
CA ASN A 450 106.07 -17.12 -14.63
C ASN A 450 106.87 -16.05 -13.86
N LYS A 451 106.22 -15.00 -13.36
CA LYS A 451 106.88 -13.99 -12.53
C LYS A 451 107.42 -14.57 -11.22
N LEU A 452 106.64 -15.45 -10.57
CA LEU A 452 107.07 -16.15 -9.35
C LEU A 452 108.29 -17.02 -9.63
N ARG A 453 108.31 -17.71 -10.77
CA ARG A 453 109.47 -18.48 -11.22
C ARG A 453 110.68 -17.60 -11.49
N GLU A 454 110.51 -16.47 -12.18
CA GLU A 454 111.60 -15.51 -12.43
C GLU A 454 112.20 -14.99 -11.12
N ILE A 455 111.37 -14.61 -10.16
CA ILE A 455 111.81 -14.17 -8.83
C ILE A 455 112.60 -15.30 -8.16
N SER A 456 112.07 -16.52 -8.14
CA SER A 456 112.74 -17.69 -7.55
C SER A 456 114.08 -18.03 -8.23
N THR A 457 114.27 -17.68 -9.50
CA THR A 457 115.53 -17.93 -10.22
C THR A 457 116.55 -16.79 -10.13
N LYS A 458 116.10 -15.55 -9.88
CA LYS A 458 116.95 -14.36 -9.84
C LYS A 458 117.42 -14.01 -8.44
N PHE A 459 116.65 -14.38 -7.42
CA PHE A 459 116.97 -14.13 -6.03
C PHE A 459 117.26 -15.46 -5.35
N ASP A 460 118.42 -15.57 -4.72
CA ASP A 460 118.72 -16.70 -3.86
C ASP A 460 118.04 -16.53 -2.49
N SER A 461 118.07 -17.57 -1.64
CA SER A 461 117.31 -17.54 -0.38
C SER A 461 117.80 -16.42 0.57
N SER A 462 119.07 -16.02 0.45
CA SER A 462 119.65 -14.89 1.21
C SER A 462 119.03 -13.56 0.81
N ASP A 463 118.88 -13.30 -0.49
CA ASP A 463 118.29 -12.05 -0.99
C ASP A 463 116.82 -11.90 -0.57
N LEU A 464 116.05 -12.99 -0.63
CA LEU A 464 114.64 -12.99 -0.23
C LEU A 464 114.46 -12.77 1.28
N ILE A 465 115.34 -13.36 2.11
CA ILE A 465 115.34 -13.14 3.57
C ILE A 465 115.71 -11.68 3.90
N ALA A 466 116.66 -11.09 3.18
CA ALA A 466 117.05 -9.69 3.35
C ALA A 466 115.90 -8.73 2.98
N MET A 467 115.18 -9.00 1.88
CA MET A 467 114.01 -8.21 1.48
C MET A 467 112.85 -8.34 2.48
N GLN A 468 112.60 -9.54 3.02
CA GLN A 468 111.58 -9.75 4.06
C GLN A 468 111.93 -9.01 5.36
N ALA A 469 113.20 -8.96 5.74
CA ALA A 469 113.67 -8.19 6.89
C ALA A 469 113.52 -6.67 6.70
N MET A 470 113.64 -6.16 5.46
CA MET A 470 113.37 -4.75 5.15
C MET A 470 111.88 -4.42 5.17
N LEU A 471 111.03 -5.29 4.62
CA LEU A 471 109.57 -5.09 4.63
C LEU A 471 108.98 -5.22 6.03
N GLY A 472 109.55 -6.04 6.92
CA GLY A 472 109.12 -6.12 8.33
C GLY A 472 109.56 -4.94 9.20
N ARG A 473 110.31 -3.97 8.65
CA ARG A 473 110.67 -2.70 9.30
C ARG A 473 109.85 -1.51 8.84
N ILE A 474 109.01 -1.69 7.82
CA ILE A 474 107.95 -0.76 7.43
C ILE A 474 106.69 -1.22 8.17
#